data_AF-B1WYC9-F1
#
_entry.id   AF-B1WYC9-F1
#
_cell.length_a   1.000
_cell.length_b   1.000
_cell.length_c   1.000
_cell.angle_alpha   90.00
_cell.angle_beta   90.00
_cell.angle_gamma   90.00
#
_symmetry.space_group_name_H-M   'P 1'
#
loop_
_entity.id
_entity.type
_entity.pdbx_description
1 polymer ?
#
loop_
_entity_poly.entity_id
_entity_poly.type
_entity_poly.pdbx_seq_one_letter_code
_entity_poly.pdbx_strand_id
1 'polypeptide(L)'
;MTLQEIINSLDDLSQEDITYLFEILRLKLSDVKTNNQEQIIDNDDTFWDMTLRFREQMEKEGIEFTDEDFVDLRDRSIGREINF
;
A
#
# COMPACT_ATOMS: atom_id res chain seq x y z
N MET A 1 26.52 7.90 21.84
CA MET A 1 26.54 8.46 20.49
C MET A 1 25.21 9.13 20.25
N THR A 2 25.20 10.44 20.06
CA THR A 2 23.99 11.20 19.71
C THR A 2 23.85 11.30 18.20
N LEU A 3 22.63 11.52 17.70
CA LEU A 3 22.37 11.73 16.27
C LEU A 3 23.18 12.89 15.69
N GLN A 4 23.45 13.92 16.49
CA GLN A 4 24.27 15.07 16.11
C GLN A 4 25.73 14.71 15.87
N GLU A 5 26.30 13.82 16.69
CA GLU A 5 27.68 13.33 16.51
C GLU A 5 27.82 12.53 15.20
N ILE A 6 26.79 11.76 14.83
CA ILE A 6 26.77 10.99 13.58
C ILE A 6 26.68 11.93 12.38
N ILE A 7 25.82 12.95 12.43
CA ILE A 7 25.68 13.94 11.34
C ILE A 7 26.99 14.70 11.13
N ASN A 8 27.66 15.11 12.21
CA ASN A 8 28.94 15.81 12.09
C ASN A 8 30.03 14.91 11.50
N SER A 9 29.97 13.60 11.72
CA SER A 9 30.90 12.65 11.09
C SER A 9 30.60 12.34 9.62
N LEU A 10 29.43 12.73 9.11
CA LEU A 10 29.09 12.59 7.69
C LEU A 10 29.78 13.64 6.83
N ASP A 11 30.10 14.81 7.38
CA ASP A 11 30.76 15.89 6.64
C ASP A 11 32.20 15.53 6.22
N ASP A 12 32.82 14.56 6.91
CA ASP A 12 34.15 14.05 6.63
C ASP A 12 34.17 12.92 5.55
N LEU A 13 33.00 12.47 5.09
CA LEU A 13 32.89 11.37 4.13
C LEU A 13 33.01 11.83 2.67
N SER A 14 33.50 10.94 1.82
CA SER A 14 33.49 11.16 0.38
C SER A 14 32.07 11.08 -0.20
N GLN A 15 31.84 11.68 -1.36
CA GLN A 15 30.54 11.61 -2.05
C GLN A 15 30.11 10.18 -2.40
N GLU A 16 31.09 9.30 -2.66
CA GLU A 16 30.84 7.88 -2.94
C GLU A 16 30.35 7.15 -1.68
N ASP A 17 31.00 7.39 -0.54
CA ASP A 17 30.63 6.81 0.75
C ASP A 17 29.26 7.31 1.23
N ILE A 18 28.96 8.61 0.99
CA ILE A 18 27.65 9.19 1.30
C ILE A 18 26.55 8.53 0.46
N THR A 19 26.81 8.31 -0.84
CA THR A 19 25.85 7.66 -1.74
C THR A 19 25.61 6.20 -1.32
N TYR A 20 26.67 5.48 -0.96
CA TYR A 20 26.57 4.11 -0.46
C TYR A 20 25.83 4.03 0.88
N LEU A 21 26.12 4.94 1.81
CA LEU A 21 25.41 5.06 3.08
C LEU A 21 23.91 5.35 2.85
N PHE A 22 23.59 6.23 1.92
CA PHE A 22 22.21 6.54 1.56
C PHE A 22 21.45 5.31 1.06
N GLU A 23 22.06 4.49 0.18
CA GLU A 23 21.46 3.24 -0.29
C GLU A 23 21.25 2.23 0.85
N ILE A 24 22.21 2.10 1.76
CA ILE A 24 22.04 1.22 2.95
C ILE A 24 20.90 1.72 3.85
N LEU A 25 20.82 3.04 4.09
CA LEU A 25 19.76 3.61 4.91
C LEU A 25 18.39 3.42 4.26
N ARG A 26 18.31 3.54 2.93
CA ARG A 26 17.10 3.28 2.15
C ARG A 26 16.67 1.82 2.27
N LEU A 27 17.59 0.87 2.14
CA LEU A 27 17.34 -0.56 2.31
C LEU A 27 16.87 -0.89 3.74
N LYS A 28 17.52 -0.33 4.75
CA LYS A 28 17.09 -0.50 6.14
C LYS A 28 15.71 0.10 6.40
N LEU A 29 15.40 1.23 5.78
CA LEU A 29 14.07 1.84 5.88
C LEU A 29 13.01 0.95 5.21
N SER A 30 13.30 0.37 4.04
CA SER A 30 12.39 -0.59 3.41
C SER A 30 12.20 -1.84 4.28
N ASP A 31 13.26 -2.39 4.89
CA ASP A 31 13.14 -3.56 5.77
C ASP A 31 12.30 -3.25 7.03
N VAL A 32 12.45 -2.04 7.58
CA VAL A 32 11.62 -1.54 8.68
C VAL A 32 10.16 -1.35 8.24
N LYS A 33 9.90 -0.90 7.01
CA LYS A 33 8.54 -0.83 6.43
C LYS A 33 7.93 -2.23 6.23
N THR A 34 8.72 -3.22 5.84
CA THR A 34 8.25 -4.62 5.68
C THR A 34 7.95 -5.29 7.02
N ASN A 35 8.69 -4.95 8.07
CA ASN A 35 8.43 -5.44 9.44
C ASN A 35 7.31 -4.66 10.15
N ASN A 36 7.07 -3.40 9.77
CA ASN A 36 5.94 -2.59 10.18
C ASN A 36 4.84 -2.60 9.11
N GLN A 37 4.35 -3.77 8.72
CA GLN A 37 3.07 -3.94 8.01
C GLN A 37 1.86 -3.53 8.89
N GLU A 38 1.99 -2.46 9.66
CA GLU A 38 0.91 -1.62 10.12
C GLU A 38 1.06 -0.27 9.41
N GLN A 39 0.44 -0.20 8.23
CA GLN A 39 -0.21 1.00 7.70
C GLN A 39 0.63 2.29 7.67
N ILE A 40 1.70 2.32 6.87
CA ILE A 40 2.03 3.58 6.21
C ILE A 40 1.17 3.61 4.94
N ILE A 41 -0.02 4.17 5.07
CA ILE A 41 -0.81 4.63 3.93
C ILE A 41 0.00 5.77 3.32
N ASP A 42 0.91 5.45 2.40
CA ASP A 42 1.41 6.45 1.47
C ASP A 42 0.15 6.97 0.76
N ASN A 43 -0.14 8.27 0.95
CA ASN A 43 -1.36 8.93 0.46
C ASN A 43 -1.40 9.06 -1.09
N ASP A 44 -0.58 8.25 -1.77
CA ASP A 44 -0.42 8.09 -3.21
C ASP A 44 -1.07 6.78 -3.71
N ASP A 45 -1.81 6.09 -2.83
CA ASP A 45 -2.58 4.90 -3.20
C ASP A 45 -3.52 5.24 -4.38
N THR A 46 -3.24 4.64 -5.53
CA THR A 46 -4.08 4.81 -6.71
C THR A 46 -5.41 4.10 -6.45
N PHE A 47 -6.47 4.50 -7.16
CA PHE A 47 -7.79 3.84 -7.12
C PHE A 47 -7.68 2.29 -7.18
N TRP A 48 -6.74 1.77 -7.96
CA TRP A 48 -6.50 0.33 -8.11
C TRP A 48 -5.86 -0.31 -6.88
N ASP A 49 -4.96 0.39 -6.19
CA ASP A 49 -4.32 -0.13 -4.96
C ASP A 49 -5.36 -0.29 -3.86
N MET A 50 -6.27 0.68 -3.72
CA MET A 50 -7.42 0.57 -2.81
C MET A 50 -8.34 -0.60 -3.19
N THR A 51 -8.59 -0.80 -4.48
CA THR A 51 -9.43 -1.90 -4.98
C THR A 51 -8.82 -3.27 -4.66
N LEU A 52 -7.49 -3.41 -4.81
CA LEU A 52 -6.78 -4.65 -4.49
C LEU A 52 -6.86 -4.97 -2.99
N ARG A 53 -6.59 -3.98 -2.12
CA ARG A 53 -6.71 -4.14 -0.66
C ARG A 53 -8.14 -4.49 -0.23
N PHE A 54 -9.13 -3.88 -0.85
CA PHE A 54 -10.53 -4.20 -0.59
C PHE A 54 -10.84 -5.66 -0.93
N ARG A 55 -10.36 -6.16 -2.08
CA ARG A 55 -10.51 -7.58 -2.46
C ARG A 55 -9.85 -8.50 -1.44
N GLU A 56 -8.61 -8.23 -1.06
CA GLU A 56 -7.88 -9.03 -0.06
C GLU A 56 -8.61 -9.11 1.28
N GLN A 57 -9.20 -7.99 1.73
CA GLN A 57 -9.97 -7.95 2.96
C GLN A 57 -11.27 -8.75 2.83
N MET A 58 -11.97 -8.70 1.69
CA MET A 58 -13.16 -9.53 1.46
C MET A 58 -12.85 -11.03 1.50
N GLU A 59 -11.75 -11.46 0.90
CA GLU A 59 -11.32 -12.86 0.94
C GLU A 59 -11.00 -13.30 2.37
N LYS A 60 -10.33 -12.45 3.15
CA LYS A 60 -10.01 -12.71 4.56
C LYS A 60 -11.27 -12.84 5.42
N GLU A 61 -12.29 -12.01 5.15
CA GLU A 61 -13.56 -12.03 5.88
C GLU A 61 -14.53 -13.08 5.34
N GLY A 62 -14.19 -13.78 4.25
CA GLY A 62 -15.06 -14.77 3.61
C GLY A 62 -16.33 -14.14 3.01
N ILE A 63 -16.25 -12.87 2.60
CA ILE A 63 -17.33 -12.17 1.94
C ILE A 63 -17.37 -12.63 0.48
N GLU A 64 -18.43 -13.32 0.11
CA GLU A 64 -18.72 -13.73 -1.26
C GLU A 64 -19.98 -12.99 -1.73
N PHE A 65 -19.89 -12.36 -2.90
CA PHE A 65 -21.06 -11.78 -3.56
C PHE A 65 -21.53 -12.71 -4.65
N THR A 66 -22.80 -13.06 -4.60
CA THR A 66 -23.49 -13.82 -5.63
C THR A 66 -24.26 -12.88 -6.56
N ASP A 67 -24.69 -13.42 -7.71
CA ASP A 67 -25.49 -12.63 -8.66
C ASP A 67 -26.80 -12.12 -8.05
N GLU A 68 -27.33 -12.86 -7.08
CA GLU A 68 -28.57 -12.56 -6.35
C GLU A 68 -28.45 -11.29 -5.49
N ASP A 69 -27.28 -11.01 -4.93
CA ASP A 69 -27.03 -9.85 -4.07
C ASP A 69 -27.14 -8.51 -4.83
N PHE A 70 -27.05 -8.55 -6.16
CA PHE A 70 -27.17 -7.38 -7.03
C PHE A 70 -28.54 -7.25 -7.70
N VAL A 71 -29.48 -8.18 -7.44
CA VAL A 71 -30.78 -8.24 -8.14
C VAL A 71 -31.59 -6.96 -7.97
N ASP A 72 -31.53 -6.31 -6.80
CA ASP A 72 -32.23 -5.05 -6.51
C ASP A 72 -31.44 -3.80 -6.92
N LEU A 73 -30.15 -3.93 -7.24
CA LEU A 73 -29.30 -2.84 -7.73
C LEU A 73 -29.31 -2.73 -9.26
N ARG A 74 -29.79 -3.77 -9.95
CA ARG A 74 -29.94 -3.79 -11.40
C ARG A 74 -31.08 -2.88 -11.84
N ASP A 75 -30.85 -2.17 -12.93
CA ASP A 75 -31.85 -1.31 -13.55
C ASP A 75 -33.04 -2.16 -14.04
N ARG A 76 -34.20 -1.99 -13.40
CA ARG A 76 -35.48 -2.64 -13.74
C ARG A 76 -36.41 -1.73 -14.53
N SER A 77 -35.89 -0.67 -15.14
CA SER A 77 -36.71 0.16 -16.02
C SER A 77 -37.27 -0.65 -17.18
N ILE A 78 -38.49 -0.30 -17.59
CA ILE A 78 -39.22 -0.96 -18.67
C ILE A 78 -38.32 -1.04 -19.90
N GLY A 79 -38.06 -2.26 -20.38
CA GLY A 79 -37.21 -2.52 -21.55
C GLY A 79 -35.76 -2.91 -21.24
N ARG A 80 -35.38 -3.05 -19.96
CA ARG A 80 -34.08 -3.60 -19.51
C ARG A 80 -34.20 -4.88 -18.69
N GLU A 81 -35.33 -5.58 -18.82
CA GLU A 81 -35.60 -6.87 -18.17
C GLU A 81 -34.52 -7.89 -18.57
N ILE A 82 -33.92 -8.58 -17.59
CA ILE A 82 -32.97 -9.67 -17.83
C ILE A 82 -33.77 -10.97 -17.84
N ASN A 83 -33.84 -11.66 -18.99
CA ASN A 83 -34.42 -12.99 -19.09
C ASN A 83 -33.34 -14.01 -18.71
N PHE A 84 -33.57 -14.78 -17.63
CA PHE A 84 -32.71 -15.88 -17.20
C PHE A 84 -33.05 -17.18 -17.94
#